data_AF-A0A928HZ07-F1
#
_entry.id   AF-A0A928HZ07-F1
#
_cell.length_a   1.000
_cell.length_b   1.000
_cell.length_c   1.000
_cell.angle_alpha   90.00
_cell.angle_beta   90.00
_cell.angle_gamma   90.00
#
_symmetry.space_group_name_H-M   'P 1'
#
loop_
_entity.id
_entity.type
_entity.pdbx_description
1 polymer ?
#
loop_
_entity_poly.entity_id
_entity_poly.type
_entity_poly.pdbx_seq_one_letter_code
_entity_poly.pdbx_strand_id
1 'polypeptide(L)'
;MESLSYQALLDAAISGDGVFYCWWDSDRRNGHAFDGDIRTDVIDSTNLFVADVNSSDIQSQKYVMLAGRATVESLRREALSSGVSEKDVARIVSDDENLGTYAADLGKNELAGEEKATFLIRFFRENGEVVFEKTTKNCLIRRAKTGLRLYPIAYFHWHNAKNCFHGTASVSDMVANQKCINTAYAMALKHMQNTAFSKVIYDKTRIPEWSNEVGEAIGAVGGGTMADAVSVVGVGQMQDGYLDLITDVIENTKSMMAATDSALGDERAHNTSAILTLQSAASVSLEHVRVHFCRCIGELAAIWADMLCTYCPTDRMLSVMEKNGDVSADALDYALLKNALINATVHAGSIDRYSPASTVSTLNKLLDDGHLSVAEYVELLPSGMLTNREALLEKLKEKGVATDE
;
A
#
# COMPACT_ATOMS: atom_id res chain seq x y z
N MET A 1 -1.72 -1.11 -13.57
CA MET A 1 -1.09 -0.04 -12.75
C MET A 1 -1.85 0.19 -11.46
N GLU A 2 -3.18 0.37 -11.52
CA GLU A 2 -3.99 0.62 -10.33
C GLU A 2 -3.80 -0.42 -9.21
N SER A 3 -3.76 -1.71 -9.55
CA SER A 3 -3.47 -2.78 -8.58
C SER A 3 -2.10 -2.62 -7.90
N LEU A 4 -1.07 -2.27 -8.66
CA LEU A 4 0.28 -2.04 -8.14
C LEU A 4 0.35 -0.78 -7.27
N SER A 5 -0.37 0.29 -7.64
CA SER A 5 -0.53 1.48 -6.80
C SER A 5 -1.13 1.13 -5.44
N TYR A 6 -2.22 0.36 -5.44
CA TYR A 6 -2.87 -0.08 -4.21
C TYR A 6 -1.94 -0.93 -3.35
N GLN A 7 -1.21 -1.85 -3.98
CA GLN A 7 -0.24 -2.68 -3.27
C GLN A 7 0.88 -1.84 -2.65
N ALA A 8 1.50 -0.93 -3.41
CA ALA A 8 2.56 -0.07 -2.90
C ALA A 8 2.08 0.86 -1.77
N LEU A 9 0.84 1.34 -1.83
CA LEU A 9 0.22 2.12 -0.75
C LEU A 9 0.01 1.28 0.51
N LEU A 10 -0.48 0.05 0.36
CA LEU A 10 -0.66 -0.89 1.47
C LEU A 10 0.68 -1.24 2.12
N ASP A 11 1.67 -1.60 1.31
CA ASP A 11 3.02 -1.96 1.76
C ASP A 11 3.66 -0.78 2.51
N ALA A 12 3.48 0.44 2.00
CA ALA A 12 3.96 1.65 2.67
C ALA A 12 3.23 1.97 3.97
N ALA A 13 1.92 1.71 4.06
CA ALA A 13 1.16 1.89 5.29
C ALA A 13 1.66 0.94 6.41
N ILE A 14 2.09 -0.27 6.05
CA ILE A 14 2.54 -1.32 6.98
C ILE A 14 4.02 -1.20 7.32
N SER A 15 4.88 -1.01 6.31
CA SER A 15 6.35 -1.06 6.43
C SER A 15 7.02 0.31 6.41
N GLY A 16 6.30 1.35 5.97
CA GLY A 16 6.79 2.73 5.85
C GLY A 16 7.05 3.14 4.39
N ASP A 17 7.29 2.16 3.52
CA ASP A 17 7.82 2.39 2.18
C ASP A 17 7.08 1.61 1.08
N GLY A 18 7.00 2.20 -0.10
CA GLY A 18 6.55 1.55 -1.33
C GLY A 18 7.59 1.74 -2.43
N VAL A 19 8.01 0.64 -3.06
CA VAL A 19 9.07 0.67 -4.07
C VAL A 19 8.57 0.11 -5.40
N PHE A 20 8.69 0.91 -6.45
CA PHE A 20 8.43 0.47 -7.82
C PHE A 20 9.75 0.21 -8.52
N TYR A 21 9.91 -0.98 -9.09
CA TYR A 21 11.02 -1.33 -9.96
C TYR A 21 10.53 -1.48 -11.40
N CYS A 22 11.10 -0.71 -12.32
CA CYS A 22 10.80 -0.78 -13.73
C CYS A 22 11.89 -1.55 -14.48
N TRP A 23 11.52 -2.30 -15.49
CA TRP A 23 12.48 -2.96 -16.39
C TRP A 23 11.88 -3.19 -17.77
N TRP A 24 12.74 -3.33 -18.77
CA TRP A 24 12.33 -3.56 -20.15
C TRP A 24 12.25 -5.05 -20.43
N ASP A 25 11.08 -5.53 -20.83
CA ASP A 25 10.83 -6.92 -21.23
C ASP A 25 10.83 -7.01 -22.76
N SER A 26 11.93 -7.49 -23.35
CA SER A 26 12.10 -7.57 -24.81
C SER A 26 11.17 -8.57 -25.49
N ASP A 27 10.68 -9.56 -24.76
CA ASP A 27 9.94 -10.69 -25.33
C ASP A 27 8.42 -10.45 -25.29
N ARG A 28 8.00 -9.33 -24.70
CA ARG A 28 6.60 -9.00 -24.50
C ARG A 28 6.01 -8.40 -25.77
N ARG A 29 4.99 -9.08 -26.30
CA ARG A 29 4.21 -8.57 -27.42
C ARG A 29 3.40 -7.34 -27.00
N ASN A 30 3.64 -6.21 -27.66
CA ASN A 30 3.03 -4.91 -27.34
C ASN A 30 1.97 -4.46 -28.38
N GLY A 31 1.65 -5.32 -29.35
CA GLY A 31 0.68 -5.04 -30.42
C GLY A 31 1.26 -4.28 -31.63
N HIS A 32 2.54 -3.90 -31.60
CA HIS A 32 3.27 -3.30 -32.72
C HIS A 32 4.08 -4.35 -33.51
N ALA A 33 4.80 -3.91 -34.55
CA ALA A 33 5.66 -4.74 -35.38
C ALA A 33 6.95 -5.22 -34.67
N PHE A 34 7.21 -4.73 -33.46
CA PHE A 34 8.35 -5.11 -32.63
C PHE A 34 7.85 -5.61 -31.27
N ASP A 35 8.58 -6.55 -30.68
CA ASP A 35 8.33 -7.00 -29.31
C ASP A 35 9.17 -6.17 -28.33
N GLY A 36 8.62 -5.91 -27.15
CA GLY A 36 9.27 -5.08 -26.14
C GLY A 36 8.30 -4.11 -25.46
N ASP A 37 8.14 -4.20 -24.15
CA ASP A 37 7.40 -3.20 -23.38
C ASP A 37 7.95 -3.02 -21.96
N ILE A 38 7.57 -1.91 -21.32
CA ILE A 38 7.97 -1.64 -19.95
C ILE A 38 7.14 -2.49 -19.00
N ARG A 39 7.83 -3.15 -18.08
CA ARG A 39 7.22 -3.80 -16.93
C ARG A 39 7.58 -3.05 -15.66
N THR A 40 6.61 -2.98 -14.75
CA THR A 40 6.80 -2.42 -13.41
C THR A 40 6.30 -3.44 -12.42
N ASP A 41 7.15 -3.75 -11.44
CA ASP A 41 6.81 -4.62 -10.32
C ASP A 41 6.99 -3.82 -9.02
N VAL A 42 6.17 -4.12 -8.01
CA VAL A 42 6.35 -3.59 -6.65
C VAL A 42 7.26 -4.54 -5.90
N ILE A 43 8.30 -4.00 -5.27
CA ILE A 43 9.25 -4.79 -4.47
C ILE A 43 9.15 -4.37 -3.01
N ASP A 44 9.38 -5.35 -2.13
CA ASP A 44 9.47 -5.10 -0.69
C ASP A 44 10.67 -4.19 -0.39
N SER A 45 10.46 -3.20 0.48
CA SER A 45 11.46 -2.23 0.90
C SER A 45 12.68 -2.87 1.58
N THR A 46 12.51 -4.03 2.21
CA THR A 46 13.60 -4.82 2.81
C THR A 46 14.60 -5.35 1.78
N ASN A 47 14.21 -5.40 0.51
CA ASN A 47 15.05 -5.84 -0.60
C ASN A 47 15.76 -4.67 -1.31
N LEU A 48 15.53 -3.43 -0.89
CA LEU A 48 16.14 -2.23 -1.46
C LEU A 48 17.29 -1.74 -0.57
N PHE A 49 18.48 -1.65 -1.15
CA PHE A 49 19.67 -1.15 -0.47
C PHE A 49 20.24 0.05 -1.21
N VAL A 50 20.57 1.10 -0.47
CA VAL A 50 21.12 2.35 -1.02
C VAL A 50 22.54 2.61 -0.50
N ALA A 51 23.25 3.51 -1.18
CA ALA A 51 24.61 3.88 -0.80
C ALA A 51 24.65 4.79 0.43
N ASP A 52 23.79 5.81 0.47
CA ASP A 52 23.64 6.74 1.59
C ASP A 52 22.26 6.55 2.23
N VAL A 53 22.27 5.98 3.42
CA VAL A 53 21.07 5.67 4.21
C VAL A 53 20.46 6.93 4.83
N ASN A 54 21.11 8.10 4.73
CA ASN A 54 20.58 9.34 5.30
C ASN A 54 19.80 10.20 4.28
N SER A 55 19.94 9.90 2.98
CA SER A 55 19.29 10.64 1.90
C SER A 55 18.15 9.84 1.30
N SER A 56 16.93 10.38 1.32
CA SER A 56 15.74 9.75 0.73
C SER A 56 15.68 9.85 -0.80
N ASP A 57 16.52 10.68 -1.43
CA ASP A 57 16.50 10.83 -2.89
C ASP A 57 17.28 9.71 -3.57
N ILE A 58 16.55 8.79 -4.21
CA ILE A 58 17.11 7.67 -4.98
C ILE A 58 18.03 8.13 -6.10
N GLN A 59 17.70 9.21 -6.81
CA GLN A 59 18.44 9.59 -8.01
C GLN A 59 19.83 10.16 -7.67
N SER A 60 19.98 10.73 -6.47
CA SER A 60 21.26 11.20 -5.91
C SER A 60 22.20 10.07 -5.46
N GLN A 61 21.70 8.85 -5.31
CA GLN A 61 22.45 7.74 -4.73
C GLN A 61 23.63 7.32 -5.63
N LYS A 62 24.78 7.02 -5.01
CA LYS A 62 25.95 6.51 -5.72
C LYS A 62 25.70 5.14 -6.37
N TYR A 63 24.95 4.30 -5.67
CA TYR A 63 24.43 3.05 -6.19
C TYR A 63 23.11 2.72 -5.50
N VAL A 64 22.31 1.90 -6.17
CA VAL A 64 21.09 1.29 -5.62
C VAL A 64 21.15 -0.19 -5.91
N MET A 65 20.79 -1.03 -4.95
CA MET A 65 20.87 -2.48 -5.03
C MET A 65 19.52 -3.10 -4.71
N LEU A 66 19.10 -4.06 -5.52
CA LEU A 66 17.90 -4.85 -5.32
C LEU A 66 18.28 -6.29 -5.02
N ALA A 67 17.74 -6.85 -3.95
CA ALA A 67 17.84 -8.27 -3.66
C ALA A 67 16.62 -9.03 -4.18
N GLY A 68 16.82 -10.23 -4.70
CA GLY A 68 15.75 -11.12 -5.12
C GLY A 68 16.16 -12.57 -5.00
N ARG A 69 15.18 -13.47 -5.05
CA ARG A 69 15.40 -14.92 -5.05
C ARG A 69 14.91 -15.51 -6.35
N ALA A 70 15.69 -16.40 -6.93
CA ALA A 70 15.29 -17.19 -8.09
C ALA A 70 15.81 -18.62 -7.94
N THR A 71 15.25 -19.54 -8.71
CA THR A 71 15.75 -20.92 -8.73
C THR A 71 17.17 -20.95 -9.28
N VAL A 72 18.00 -21.84 -8.73
CA VAL A 72 19.39 -22.03 -9.18
C VAL A 72 19.41 -22.35 -10.67
N GLU A 73 18.47 -23.16 -11.16
CA GLU A 73 18.36 -23.50 -12.58
C GLU A 73 18.13 -22.27 -13.47
N SER A 74 17.22 -21.37 -13.08
CA SER A 74 16.93 -20.15 -13.82
C SER A 74 18.15 -19.23 -13.89
N LEU A 75 18.83 -19.03 -12.76
CA LEU A 75 20.04 -18.21 -12.69
C LEU A 75 21.20 -18.79 -13.51
N ARG A 76 21.35 -20.12 -13.51
CA ARG A 76 22.35 -20.80 -14.35
C ARG A 76 22.05 -20.63 -15.84
N ARG A 77 20.78 -20.74 -16.23
CA ARG A 77 20.33 -20.53 -17.62
C ARG A 77 20.60 -19.09 -18.08
N GLU A 78 20.30 -18.11 -17.23
CA GLU A 78 20.56 -16.69 -17.49
C GLU A 78 22.05 -16.36 -17.56
N ALA A 79 22.87 -16.99 -16.71
CA ALA A 79 24.33 -16.83 -16.74
C ALA A 79 24.93 -17.42 -18.04
N LEU A 80 24.45 -18.60 -18.46
CA LEU A 80 24.87 -19.22 -19.73
C LEU A 80 24.47 -18.37 -20.94
N SER A 81 23.23 -17.85 -20.99
CA SER A 81 22.79 -16.96 -22.07
C SER A 81 23.54 -15.63 -22.09
N SER A 82 24.04 -15.19 -20.94
CA SER A 82 24.88 -13.99 -20.80
C SER A 82 26.36 -14.23 -21.12
N GLY A 83 26.75 -15.48 -21.47
CA GLY A 83 28.11 -15.83 -21.88
C GLY A 83 29.09 -16.14 -20.75
N VAL A 84 28.59 -16.44 -19.54
CA VAL A 84 29.43 -16.82 -18.39
C VAL A 84 29.98 -18.23 -18.57
N SER A 85 31.22 -18.46 -18.11
CA SER A 85 31.87 -19.77 -18.21
C SER A 85 31.13 -20.85 -17.40
N GLU A 86 31.05 -22.08 -17.93
CA GLU A 86 30.39 -23.20 -17.21
C GLU A 86 30.96 -23.44 -15.81
N LYS A 87 32.26 -23.15 -15.61
CA LYS A 87 32.93 -23.26 -14.30
C LYS A 87 32.38 -22.27 -13.28
N ASP A 88 32.05 -21.05 -13.71
CA ASP A 88 31.50 -20.02 -12.82
C ASP A 88 30.00 -20.22 -12.61
N VAL A 89 29.28 -20.70 -13.63
CA VAL A 89 27.87 -21.10 -13.53
C VAL A 89 27.67 -22.22 -12.49
N ALA A 90 28.59 -23.19 -12.43
CA ALA A 90 28.56 -24.27 -11.44
C ALA A 90 28.72 -23.78 -9.99
N ARG A 91 29.25 -22.56 -9.77
CA ARG A 91 29.39 -21.95 -8.43
C ARG A 91 28.11 -21.30 -7.92
N ILE A 92 27.08 -21.19 -8.76
CA ILE A 92 25.74 -20.79 -8.34
C ILE A 92 25.13 -22.00 -7.61
N VAL A 93 25.00 -21.89 -6.30
CA VAL A 93 24.47 -22.90 -5.38
C VAL A 93 23.29 -22.28 -4.63
N SER A 94 22.38 -23.10 -4.11
CA SER A 94 21.34 -22.64 -3.20
C SER A 94 21.92 -21.92 -2.00
N ASP A 95 21.13 -21.01 -1.46
CA ASP A 95 21.44 -20.42 -0.16
C ASP A 95 21.28 -21.49 0.93
N ASP A 96 22.20 -21.55 1.88
CA ASP A 96 21.94 -22.28 3.13
C ASP A 96 20.67 -21.71 3.78
N GLU A 97 19.85 -22.55 4.42
CA GLU A 97 18.54 -22.26 5.05
C GLU A 97 18.51 -21.06 6.04
N ASN A 98 19.64 -20.37 6.26
CA ASN A 98 19.89 -19.40 7.33
C ASN A 98 20.00 -17.93 6.90
N LEU A 99 19.70 -17.56 5.65
CA LEU A 99 19.69 -16.15 5.22
C LEU A 99 18.36 -15.47 5.60
N GLY A 100 18.29 -14.96 6.84
CA GLY A 100 17.16 -14.22 7.42
C GLY A 100 16.89 -12.84 6.82
N THR A 101 17.11 -12.65 5.52
CA THR A 101 17.05 -11.34 4.83
C THR A 101 15.67 -11.00 4.27
N TYR A 102 14.70 -11.91 4.35
CA TYR A 102 13.35 -11.72 3.78
C TYR A 102 12.28 -11.65 4.86
N ALA A 103 11.50 -10.56 4.84
CA ALA A 103 10.40 -10.29 5.76
C ALA A 103 9.12 -11.06 5.37
N ALA A 104 9.18 -12.40 5.38
CA ALA A 104 7.99 -13.24 5.42
C ALA A 104 8.37 -14.63 5.94
N ASP A 105 7.81 -15.02 7.09
CA ASP A 105 8.05 -16.36 7.68
C ASP A 105 7.55 -17.50 6.77
N LEU A 106 6.65 -17.22 5.83
CA LEU A 106 6.22 -18.17 4.78
C LEU A 106 7.21 -18.33 3.62
N GLY A 107 8.14 -17.40 3.41
CA GLY A 107 9.18 -17.51 2.38
C GLY A 107 10.31 -18.49 2.75
N LYS A 108 10.30 -19.00 3.99
CA LYS A 108 11.23 -20.02 4.50
C LYS A 108 10.77 -21.45 4.21
N ASN A 109 9.48 -21.66 3.96
CA ASN A 109 8.95 -22.97 3.60
C ASN A 109 8.98 -23.12 2.08
N GLU A 110 10.12 -23.56 1.55
CA GLU A 110 10.24 -23.91 0.14
C GLU A 110 9.46 -25.20 -0.14
N LEU A 111 8.80 -25.30 -1.31
CA LEU A 111 8.28 -26.59 -1.75
C LEU A 111 9.47 -27.56 -1.90
N ALA A 112 9.34 -28.76 -1.34
CA ALA A 112 10.38 -29.76 -1.39
C ALA A 112 10.83 -30.00 -2.84
N GLY A 113 12.07 -29.61 -3.16
CA GLY A 113 12.71 -29.83 -4.46
C GLY A 113 13.12 -28.57 -5.25
N GLU A 114 12.76 -27.35 -4.83
CA GLU A 114 13.18 -26.12 -5.51
C GLU A 114 14.34 -25.41 -4.81
N GLU A 115 15.58 -25.74 -5.16
CA GLU A 115 16.76 -25.00 -4.70
C GLU A 115 16.76 -23.55 -5.21
N LYS A 116 16.63 -22.58 -4.30
CA LYS A 116 16.67 -21.14 -4.60
C LYS A 116 17.96 -20.49 -4.10
N ALA A 117 18.41 -19.48 -4.84
CA ALA A 117 19.56 -18.67 -4.49
C ALA A 117 19.24 -17.18 -4.58
N THR A 118 19.89 -16.40 -3.73
CA THR A 118 19.78 -14.95 -3.67
C THR A 118 20.67 -14.33 -4.73
N PHE A 119 20.09 -13.41 -5.49
CA PHE A 119 20.80 -12.56 -6.44
C PHE A 119 20.66 -11.10 -6.03
N LEU A 120 21.68 -10.32 -6.37
CA LEU A 120 21.70 -8.87 -6.20
C LEU A 120 21.79 -8.22 -7.57
N ILE A 121 20.95 -7.22 -7.82
CA ILE A 121 21.04 -6.33 -8.98
C ILE A 121 21.53 -4.99 -8.47
N ARG A 122 22.73 -4.59 -8.87
CA ARG A 122 23.31 -3.30 -8.55
C ARG A 122 23.19 -2.35 -9.73
N PHE A 123 22.55 -1.22 -9.50
CA PHE A 123 22.52 -0.07 -10.41
C PHE A 123 23.50 1.00 -9.92
N PHE A 124 24.31 1.53 -10.81
CA PHE A 124 25.23 2.64 -10.53
C PHE A 124 25.49 3.44 -11.81
N ARG A 125 26.04 4.66 -11.67
CA ARG A 125 26.30 5.54 -12.81
C ARG A 125 27.76 5.45 -13.28
N GLU A 126 27.97 5.18 -14.56
CA GLU A 126 29.27 5.31 -15.25
C GLU A 126 29.11 6.30 -16.41
N ASN A 127 29.92 7.37 -16.45
CA ASN A 127 29.86 8.41 -17.48
C ASN A 127 28.48 9.07 -17.66
N GLY A 128 27.67 9.14 -16.58
CA GLY A 128 26.34 9.75 -16.60
C GLY A 128 25.20 8.80 -17.01
N GLU A 129 25.52 7.58 -17.46
CA GLU A 129 24.54 6.54 -17.78
C GLU A 129 24.44 5.51 -16.65
N VAL A 130 23.25 4.94 -16.48
CA VAL A 130 23.04 3.84 -15.55
C VAL A 130 23.61 2.55 -16.15
N VAL A 131 24.32 1.80 -15.32
CA VAL A 131 24.85 0.47 -15.60
C VAL A 131 24.24 -0.46 -14.57
N PHE A 132 23.86 -1.66 -14.99
CA PHE A 132 23.42 -2.69 -14.07
C PHE A 132 24.37 -3.88 -14.07
N GLU A 133 24.57 -4.45 -12.88
CA GLU A 133 25.28 -5.68 -12.63
C GLU A 133 24.40 -6.63 -11.82
N LYS A 134 24.16 -7.83 -12.34
CA LYS A 134 23.47 -8.90 -11.63
C LYS A 134 24.47 -9.94 -11.17
N THR A 135 24.51 -10.20 -9.87
CA THR A 135 25.49 -11.08 -9.22
C THR A 135 24.81 -12.03 -8.25
N THR A 136 25.35 -13.23 -8.13
CA THR A 136 25.17 -14.10 -6.95
C THR A 136 26.43 -14.01 -6.08
N LYS A 137 26.44 -14.69 -4.94
CA LYS A 137 27.58 -14.72 -4.00
C LYS A 137 28.92 -15.04 -4.67
N ASN A 138 28.93 -15.94 -5.65
CA ASN A 138 30.15 -16.49 -6.24
C ASN A 138 30.31 -16.21 -7.74
N CYS A 139 29.34 -15.56 -8.39
CA CYS A 139 29.32 -15.40 -9.84
C CYS A 139 28.67 -14.08 -10.27
N LEU A 140 29.33 -13.34 -11.16
CA LEU A 140 28.71 -12.26 -11.92
C LEU A 140 27.92 -12.87 -13.08
N ILE A 141 26.60 -12.69 -13.10
CA ILE A 141 25.71 -13.25 -14.12
C ILE A 141 25.74 -12.36 -15.37
N ARG A 142 25.50 -11.06 -15.19
CA ARG A 142 25.36 -10.12 -16.30
C ARG A 142 25.79 -8.73 -15.88
N ARG A 143 26.55 -8.06 -16.75
CA ARG A 143 26.81 -6.63 -16.67
C ARG A 143 26.41 -6.01 -18.00
N ALA A 144 25.58 -4.97 -17.98
CA ALA A 144 25.24 -4.25 -19.19
C ALA A 144 24.99 -2.75 -18.90
N LYS A 145 25.37 -1.92 -19.87
CA LYS A 145 25.01 -0.50 -19.89
C LYS A 145 23.55 -0.40 -20.30
N THR A 146 22.72 0.24 -19.49
CA THR A 146 21.28 0.35 -19.78
C THR A 146 21.01 1.47 -20.78
N GLY A 147 21.87 2.49 -20.84
CA GLY A 147 21.64 3.70 -21.64
C GLY A 147 20.62 4.67 -21.03
N LEU A 148 20.10 4.33 -19.84
CA LEU A 148 19.16 5.14 -19.07
C LEU A 148 19.89 6.25 -18.32
N ARG A 149 19.22 7.38 -18.14
CA ARG A 149 19.69 8.51 -17.35
C ARG A 149 19.18 8.45 -15.91
N LEU A 150 18.02 7.85 -15.67
CA LEU A 150 17.44 7.70 -14.35
C LEU A 150 17.62 6.26 -13.84
N TYR A 151 17.78 6.11 -12.53
CA TYR A 151 17.66 4.78 -11.93
C TYR A 151 16.24 4.27 -12.15
N PRO A 152 16.05 2.99 -12.49
CA PRO A 152 14.75 2.43 -12.85
C PRO A 152 13.91 2.09 -11.61
N ILE A 153 13.97 2.93 -10.58
CA ILE A 153 13.32 2.73 -9.28
C ILE A 153 12.65 4.03 -8.88
N ALA A 154 11.35 3.97 -8.60
CA ALA A 154 10.58 5.05 -7.98
C ALA A 154 10.25 4.66 -6.53
N TYR A 155 10.31 5.63 -5.63
CA TYR A 155 10.22 5.37 -4.20
C TYR A 155 9.23 6.29 -3.50
N PHE A 156 8.40 5.66 -2.68
CA PHE A 156 7.36 6.29 -1.91
C PHE A 156 7.59 6.01 -0.44
N HIS A 157 7.46 7.05 0.37
CA HIS A 157 7.49 6.97 1.83
C HIS A 157 6.12 7.41 2.38
N TRP A 158 5.63 6.71 3.39
CA TRP A 158 4.35 7.04 4.03
C TRP A 158 4.49 8.30 4.92
N HIS A 159 5.50 8.30 5.78
CA HIS A 159 5.95 9.47 6.54
C HIS A 159 7.47 9.65 6.38
N ASN A 160 7.92 10.89 6.21
CA ASN A 160 9.34 11.21 6.12
C ASN A 160 10.02 11.19 7.49
N ALA A 161 11.05 10.34 7.64
CA ALA A 161 12.00 10.43 8.74
C ALA A 161 13.17 11.33 8.36
N LYS A 162 13.60 12.20 9.29
CA LYS A 162 14.75 13.09 9.04
C LYS A 162 16.04 12.27 9.01
N ASN A 163 16.91 12.55 8.03
CA ASN A 163 18.21 11.89 7.85
C ASN A 163 18.09 10.36 7.76
N CYS A 164 17.02 9.88 7.12
CA CYS A 164 16.78 8.45 6.91
C CYS A 164 16.27 8.25 5.49
N PHE A 165 16.74 7.18 4.85
CA PHE A 165 16.27 6.75 3.56
C PHE A 165 14.84 6.19 3.68
N HIS A 166 14.63 5.33 4.68
CA HIS A 166 13.36 4.69 4.98
C HIS A 166 12.37 5.65 5.66
N GLY A 167 11.12 5.58 5.24
CA GLY A 167 10.00 6.22 5.90
C GLY A 167 9.54 5.48 7.16
N THR A 168 8.61 6.09 7.89
CA THR A 168 7.97 5.45 9.04
C THR A 168 6.55 5.03 8.71
N ALA A 169 6.20 3.80 9.05
CA ALA A 169 4.85 3.27 8.87
C ALA A 169 3.87 3.88 9.88
N SER A 170 2.60 4.02 9.51
CA SER A 170 1.55 4.42 10.45
C SER A 170 1.27 3.33 11.49
N VAL A 171 1.45 2.06 11.12
CA VAL A 171 1.18 0.91 11.98
C VAL A 171 2.26 0.73 13.05
N SER A 172 3.50 1.14 12.79
CA SER A 172 4.63 0.93 13.73
C SER A 172 4.37 1.55 15.10
N ASP A 173 3.77 2.74 15.15
CA ASP A 173 3.45 3.44 16.40
C ASP A 173 2.36 2.72 17.21
N MET A 174 1.48 1.96 16.54
CA MET A 174 0.38 1.23 17.20
C MET A 174 0.83 -0.09 17.83
N VAL A 175 1.96 -0.65 17.42
CA VAL A 175 2.38 -2.00 17.84
C VAL A 175 2.48 -2.10 19.36
N ALA A 176 2.96 -1.03 20.02
CA ALA A 176 3.03 -0.98 21.47
C ALA A 176 1.63 -1.01 22.13
N ASN A 177 0.69 -0.22 21.63
CA ASN A 177 -0.68 -0.19 22.12
C ASN A 177 -1.40 -1.52 21.87
N GLN A 178 -1.23 -2.12 20.69
CA GLN A 178 -1.84 -3.41 20.36
C GLN A 178 -1.30 -4.52 21.27
N LYS A 179 0.00 -4.54 21.57
CA LYS A 179 0.59 -5.48 22.55
C LYS A 179 -0.01 -5.27 23.94
N CYS A 180 -0.20 -4.02 24.36
CA CYS A 180 -0.86 -3.69 25.63
C CYS A 180 -2.31 -4.20 25.67
N ILE A 181 -3.12 -3.90 24.65
CA ILE A 181 -4.51 -4.37 24.53
C ILE A 181 -4.57 -5.90 24.56
N ASN A 182 -3.74 -6.58 23.78
CA ASN A 182 -3.68 -8.05 23.75
C ASN A 182 -3.34 -8.63 25.13
N THR A 183 -2.37 -8.01 25.81
CA THR A 183 -1.95 -8.43 27.15
C THR A 183 -3.06 -8.19 28.17
N ALA A 184 -3.77 -7.06 28.07
CA ALA A 184 -4.85 -6.71 28.98
C ALA A 184 -6.03 -7.67 28.85
N TYR A 185 -6.45 -8.00 27.62
CA TYR A 185 -7.45 -9.04 27.37
C TYR A 185 -7.00 -10.42 27.86
N ALA A 186 -5.73 -10.79 27.63
CA ALA A 186 -5.19 -12.06 28.12
C ALA A 186 -5.24 -12.14 29.66
N MET A 187 -4.95 -11.05 30.36
CA MET A 187 -5.08 -10.96 31.82
C MET A 187 -6.54 -11.07 32.28
N ALA A 188 -7.49 -10.41 31.61
CA ALA A 188 -8.91 -10.53 31.92
C ALA A 188 -9.41 -11.97 31.75
N LEU A 189 -9.07 -12.62 30.62
CA LEU A 189 -9.44 -14.00 30.35
C LEU A 189 -8.80 -14.96 31.36
N LYS A 190 -7.52 -14.76 31.70
CA LYS A 190 -6.82 -15.56 32.72
C LYS A 190 -7.44 -15.36 34.11
N HIS A 191 -7.83 -14.14 34.46
CA HIS A 191 -8.54 -13.85 35.69
C HIS A 191 -9.84 -14.65 35.73
N MET A 192 -10.70 -14.50 34.72
CA MET A 192 -11.95 -15.27 34.58
C MET A 192 -11.70 -16.78 34.67
N GLN A 193 -10.67 -17.31 34.02
CA GLN A 193 -10.35 -18.74 34.09
C GLN A 193 -9.95 -19.19 35.49
N ASN A 194 -9.18 -18.38 36.21
CA ASN A 194 -8.74 -18.69 37.57
C ASN A 194 -9.84 -18.49 38.63
N THR A 195 -10.78 -17.59 38.37
CA THR A 195 -11.85 -17.20 39.31
C THR A 195 -13.22 -17.78 38.95
N ALA A 196 -13.34 -18.50 37.83
CA ALA A 196 -14.60 -19.07 37.33
C ALA A 196 -15.32 -19.99 38.32
N PHE A 197 -14.60 -20.60 39.28
CA PHE A 197 -15.19 -21.46 40.29
C PHE A 197 -14.67 -21.12 41.67
N SER A 198 -15.55 -20.63 42.54
CA SER A 198 -15.30 -20.52 43.98
C SER A 198 -14.86 -21.88 44.50
N LYS A 199 -13.69 -21.93 45.14
CA LYS A 199 -13.24 -23.13 45.85
C LYS A 199 -13.70 -23.03 47.29
N VAL A 200 -14.36 -24.08 47.77
CA VAL A 200 -14.72 -24.20 49.19
C VAL A 200 -13.51 -24.76 49.93
N ILE A 201 -13.05 -24.04 50.96
CA ILE A 201 -12.02 -24.52 51.88
C ILE A 201 -12.70 -24.87 53.19
N TYR A 202 -12.55 -26.12 53.62
CA TYR A 202 -13.11 -26.63 54.86
C TYR A 202 -12.07 -27.37 55.68
N ASP A 203 -12.26 -27.41 56.99
CA ASP A 203 -11.41 -28.17 57.89
C ASP A 203 -11.75 -29.66 57.79
N LYS A 204 -10.86 -30.43 57.15
CA LYS A 204 -11.02 -31.89 56.96
C LYS A 204 -11.10 -32.66 58.27
N THR A 205 -10.59 -32.13 59.38
CA THR A 205 -10.70 -32.79 60.69
C THR A 205 -12.11 -32.71 61.26
N ARG A 206 -12.88 -31.69 60.86
CA ARG A 206 -14.25 -31.45 61.32
C ARG A 206 -15.29 -31.94 60.32
N ILE A 207 -15.02 -31.85 59.02
CA ILE A 207 -15.90 -32.36 57.97
C ILE A 207 -15.14 -33.46 57.21
N PRO A 208 -15.42 -34.75 57.48
CA PRO A 208 -14.66 -35.85 56.89
C PRO A 208 -14.85 -35.95 55.36
N GLU A 209 -16.08 -35.71 54.90
CA GLU A 209 -16.48 -35.85 53.51
C GLU A 209 -17.37 -34.67 53.09
N TRP A 210 -17.15 -34.17 51.87
CA TRP A 210 -17.92 -33.07 51.29
C TRP A 210 -18.76 -33.59 50.13
N SER A 211 -20.08 -33.40 50.19
CA SER A 211 -21.03 -33.78 49.14
C SER A 211 -21.62 -32.53 48.48
N ASN A 212 -21.85 -32.59 47.17
CA ASN A 212 -22.52 -31.54 46.38
C ASN A 212 -23.95 -31.94 45.98
N GLU A 213 -24.49 -33.03 46.51
CA GLU A 213 -25.86 -33.48 46.21
C GLU A 213 -26.91 -32.58 46.91
N VAL A 214 -27.94 -32.18 46.16
CA VAL A 214 -28.93 -31.21 46.63
C VAL A 214 -29.82 -31.85 47.69
N GLY A 215 -29.79 -31.30 48.92
CA GLY A 215 -30.67 -31.68 50.02
C GLY A 215 -30.08 -32.68 51.01
N GLU A 216 -28.82 -33.11 50.81
CA GLU A 216 -28.10 -33.95 51.76
C GLU A 216 -27.55 -33.12 52.94
N ALA A 217 -27.64 -33.66 54.16
CA ALA A 217 -27.12 -32.99 55.35
C ALA A 217 -25.61 -33.27 55.52
N ILE A 218 -24.78 -32.22 55.57
CA ILE A 218 -23.34 -32.35 55.81
C ILE A 218 -23.09 -32.42 57.33
N GLY A 219 -22.53 -33.53 57.79
CA GLY A 219 -22.16 -33.73 59.19
C GLY A 219 -20.82 -33.07 59.56
N ALA A 220 -20.81 -32.26 60.62
CA ALA A 220 -19.59 -31.70 61.19
C ALA A 220 -19.33 -32.27 62.59
N VAL A 221 -18.09 -32.69 62.85
CA VAL A 221 -17.63 -33.26 64.12
C VAL A 221 -17.12 -32.13 65.03
N GLY A 222 -17.66 -32.04 66.25
CA GLY A 222 -17.24 -31.10 67.31
C GLY A 222 -18.23 -29.98 67.64
N GLY A 223 -18.13 -29.40 68.85
CA GLY A 223 -19.10 -28.45 69.43
C GLY A 223 -18.74 -26.96 69.36
N GLY A 224 -17.86 -26.55 68.45
CA GLY A 224 -17.51 -25.14 68.21
C GLY A 224 -18.40 -24.48 67.14
N THR A 225 -18.29 -23.15 66.97
CA THR A 225 -19.03 -22.38 65.96
C THR A 225 -18.83 -22.98 64.55
N MET A 226 -19.92 -23.31 63.86
CA MET A 226 -19.87 -23.90 62.50
C MET A 226 -19.29 -22.94 61.45
N ALA A 227 -19.38 -21.62 61.69
CA ALA A 227 -18.86 -20.59 60.79
C ALA A 227 -17.33 -20.66 60.58
N ASP A 228 -16.58 -21.21 61.54
CA ASP A 228 -15.12 -21.35 61.44
C ASP A 228 -14.71 -22.65 60.72
N ALA A 229 -15.63 -23.61 60.53
CA ALA A 229 -15.33 -24.90 59.93
C ALA A 229 -15.32 -24.87 58.39
N VAL A 230 -15.98 -23.87 57.79
CA VAL A 230 -16.15 -23.72 56.34
C VAL A 230 -15.94 -22.26 55.97
N SER A 231 -15.02 -22.03 55.04
CA SER A 231 -14.86 -20.73 54.39
C SER A 231 -15.00 -20.91 52.88
N VAL A 232 -15.95 -20.21 52.29
CA VAL A 232 -15.95 -20.04 50.84
C VAL A 232 -14.96 -18.93 50.56
N VAL A 233 -13.80 -19.27 49.98
CA VAL A 233 -12.87 -18.24 49.54
C VAL A 233 -13.56 -17.51 48.40
N GLY A 234 -13.89 -16.25 48.64
CA GLY A 234 -14.43 -15.38 47.62
C GLY A 234 -13.53 -15.42 46.39
N VAL A 235 -14.14 -15.58 45.22
CA VAL A 235 -13.42 -15.44 43.97
C VAL A 235 -12.77 -14.07 43.94
N GLY A 236 -11.49 -14.00 43.55
CA GLY A 236 -10.83 -12.71 43.38
C GLY A 236 -11.69 -11.86 42.45
N GLN A 237 -12.04 -10.65 42.85
CA GLN A 237 -12.78 -9.74 41.99
C GLN A 237 -11.79 -8.97 41.12
N MET A 238 -12.09 -8.87 39.83
CA MET A 238 -11.36 -7.97 38.94
C MET A 238 -11.60 -6.54 39.41
N GLN A 239 -10.59 -5.69 39.27
CA GLN A 239 -10.75 -4.27 39.58
C GLN A 239 -11.85 -3.66 38.69
N ASP A 240 -12.74 -2.90 39.32
CA ASP A 240 -13.78 -2.14 38.62
C ASP A 240 -13.13 -1.18 37.59
N GLY A 241 -13.71 -1.12 36.39
CA GLY A 241 -13.23 -0.28 35.29
C GLY A 241 -12.07 -0.85 34.47
N TYR A 242 -11.58 -2.08 34.74
CA TYR A 242 -10.50 -2.68 33.94
C TYR A 242 -10.88 -2.88 32.46
N LEU A 243 -12.13 -3.28 32.19
CA LEU A 243 -12.63 -3.41 30.80
C LEU A 243 -12.88 -2.06 30.15
N ASP A 244 -13.29 -1.06 30.93
CA ASP A 244 -13.49 0.31 30.44
C ASP A 244 -12.14 0.91 30.01
N LEU A 245 -11.09 0.72 30.82
CA LEU A 245 -9.72 1.12 30.47
C LEU A 245 -9.24 0.51 29.14
N ILE A 246 -9.55 -0.77 28.88
CA ILE A 246 -9.19 -1.41 27.59
C ILE A 246 -9.90 -0.70 26.43
N THR A 247 -11.17 -0.35 26.61
CA THR A 247 -11.98 0.35 25.62
C THR A 247 -11.45 1.76 25.36
N ASP A 248 -11.10 2.49 26.42
CA ASP A 248 -10.49 3.82 26.33
C ASP A 248 -9.16 3.81 25.58
N VAL A 249 -8.32 2.78 25.80
CA VAL A 249 -7.05 2.63 25.07
C VAL A 249 -7.30 2.37 23.57
N ILE A 250 -8.33 1.60 23.22
CA ILE A 250 -8.73 1.36 21.82
C ILE A 250 -9.21 2.68 21.19
N GLU A 251 -10.09 3.42 21.87
CA GLU A 251 -10.67 4.66 21.36
C GLU A 251 -9.63 5.78 21.19
N ASN A 252 -8.74 5.94 22.19
CA ASN A 252 -7.60 6.86 22.09
C ASN A 252 -6.68 6.48 20.93
N THR A 253 -6.42 5.19 20.72
CA THR A 253 -5.60 4.72 19.59
C THR A 253 -6.25 5.05 18.25
N LYS A 254 -7.56 4.81 18.08
CA LYS A 254 -8.31 5.20 16.86
C LYS A 254 -8.23 6.70 16.60
N SER A 255 -8.43 7.50 17.65
CA SER A 255 -8.41 8.96 17.58
C SER A 255 -7.02 9.48 17.17
N MET A 256 -5.94 8.90 17.70
CA MET A 256 -4.56 9.25 17.32
C MET A 256 -4.23 8.93 15.86
N MET A 257 -4.88 7.91 15.28
CA MET A 257 -4.74 7.57 13.86
C MET A 257 -5.58 8.44 12.92
N ALA A 258 -6.32 9.42 13.45
CA ALA A 258 -7.34 10.15 12.71
C ALA A 258 -8.41 9.23 12.07
N ALA A 259 -8.61 8.02 12.63
CA ALA A 259 -9.67 7.09 12.23
C ALA A 259 -10.97 7.46 12.96
N THR A 260 -11.52 8.64 12.64
CA THR A 260 -12.76 9.14 13.24
C THR A 260 -13.96 8.36 12.71
N ASP A 261 -15.06 8.32 13.48
CA ASP A 261 -16.29 7.62 13.08
C ASP A 261 -16.85 8.14 11.74
N SER A 262 -16.62 9.42 11.44
CA SER A 262 -16.97 10.02 10.14
C SER A 262 -16.12 9.46 8.98
N ALA A 263 -14.82 9.22 9.22
CA ALA A 263 -13.93 8.59 8.24
C ALA A 263 -14.23 7.08 8.08
N LEU A 264 -14.71 6.42 9.14
CA LEU A 264 -15.11 5.01 9.14
C LEU A 264 -16.54 4.80 8.58
N GLY A 265 -17.30 5.87 8.35
CA GLY A 265 -18.66 5.83 7.80
C GLY A 265 -19.73 5.39 8.81
N ASP A 266 -19.46 5.49 10.11
CA ASP A 266 -20.34 5.03 11.19
C ASP A 266 -21.35 6.12 11.64
N GLU A 267 -21.21 7.36 11.16
CA GLU A 267 -22.13 8.46 11.48
C GLU A 267 -23.47 8.37 10.70
N ARG A 268 -24.59 8.36 11.43
CA ARG A 268 -25.93 8.50 10.84
C ARG A 268 -26.13 9.90 10.25
N ALA A 269 -26.32 9.95 8.95
CA ALA A 269 -26.40 11.17 8.16
C ALA A 269 -27.62 12.04 8.52
N HIS A 270 -27.38 13.19 9.15
CA HIS A 270 -28.40 14.22 9.38
C HIS A 270 -28.18 15.50 8.55
N ASN A 271 -26.97 15.74 8.03
CA ASN A 271 -26.68 16.90 7.17
C ASN A 271 -25.46 16.63 6.24
N THR A 272 -25.71 16.55 4.93
CA THR A 272 -24.69 16.31 3.89
C THR A 272 -23.54 17.32 3.91
N SER A 273 -23.82 18.59 4.23
CA SER A 273 -22.78 19.64 4.29
C SER A 273 -21.82 19.45 5.47
N ALA A 274 -22.31 18.99 6.61
CA ALA A 274 -21.48 18.66 7.77
C ALA A 274 -20.62 17.42 7.51
N ILE A 275 -21.16 16.41 6.83
CA ILE A 275 -20.43 15.21 6.41
C ILE A 275 -19.29 15.57 5.46
N LEU A 276 -19.56 16.38 4.43
CA LEU A 276 -18.51 16.85 3.51
C LEU A 276 -17.43 17.65 4.25
N THR A 277 -17.82 18.46 5.25
CA THR A 277 -16.86 19.22 6.05
C THR A 277 -16.00 18.29 6.93
N LEU A 278 -16.61 17.31 7.59
CA LEU A 278 -15.90 16.32 8.40
C LEU A 278 -14.98 15.42 7.57
N GLN A 279 -15.44 14.96 6.41
CA GLN A 279 -14.65 14.18 5.46
C GLN A 279 -13.46 15.00 4.92
N SER A 280 -13.68 16.29 4.63
CA SER A 280 -12.60 17.19 4.22
C SER A 280 -11.58 17.40 5.33
N ALA A 281 -12.02 17.53 6.59
CA ALA A 281 -11.16 17.67 7.75
C ALA A 281 -10.36 16.38 8.02
N ALA A 282 -10.99 15.21 7.88
CA ALA A 282 -10.33 13.90 7.98
C ALA A 282 -9.30 13.67 6.87
N SER A 283 -9.52 14.25 5.69
CA SER A 283 -8.57 14.15 4.56
C SER A 283 -7.30 14.98 4.75
N VAL A 284 -7.34 16.02 5.60
CA VAL A 284 -6.17 16.89 5.86
C VAL A 284 -4.98 16.10 6.40
N SER A 285 -5.23 15.11 7.26
CA SER A 285 -4.17 14.28 7.86
C SER A 285 -3.52 13.33 6.85
N LEU A 286 -4.15 13.05 5.71
CA LEU A 286 -3.61 12.19 4.65
C LEU A 286 -3.10 12.98 3.44
N GLU A 287 -3.20 14.31 3.47
CA GLU A 287 -2.83 15.16 2.35
C GLU A 287 -1.33 15.06 2.02
N HIS A 288 -0.46 14.94 3.04
CA HIS A 288 0.98 14.74 2.81
C HIS A 288 1.25 13.39 2.13
N VAL A 289 0.54 12.32 2.54
CA VAL A 289 0.64 10.99 1.93
C VAL A 289 0.25 11.07 0.45
N ARG A 290 -0.87 11.73 0.16
CA ARG A 290 -1.35 11.96 -1.21
C ARG A 290 -0.32 12.68 -2.07
N VAL A 291 0.22 13.80 -1.59
CA VAL A 291 1.23 14.58 -2.31
C VAL A 291 2.49 13.76 -2.59
N HIS A 292 2.99 13.01 -1.59
CA HIS A 292 4.15 12.14 -1.77
C HIS A 292 3.89 11.01 -2.76
N PHE A 293 2.70 10.43 -2.74
CA PHE A 293 2.34 9.38 -3.68
C PHE A 293 2.22 9.92 -5.11
N CYS A 294 1.56 11.08 -5.31
CA CYS A 294 1.50 11.73 -6.62
C CYS A 294 2.90 12.09 -7.16
N ARG A 295 3.82 12.54 -6.30
CA ARG A 295 5.22 12.77 -6.68
C ARG A 295 5.87 11.47 -7.16
N CYS A 296 5.72 10.36 -6.42
CA CYS A 296 6.26 9.06 -6.81
C CYS A 296 5.70 8.57 -8.16
N ILE A 297 4.39 8.74 -8.42
CA ILE A 297 3.82 8.40 -9.74
C ILE A 297 4.37 9.30 -10.85
N GLY A 298 4.64 10.58 -10.57
CA GLY A 298 5.34 11.47 -11.50
C GLY A 298 6.76 11.00 -11.82
N GLU A 299 7.51 10.59 -10.80
CA GLU A 299 8.85 10.00 -10.95
C GLU A 299 8.80 8.68 -11.75
N LEU A 300 7.81 7.83 -11.49
CA LEU A 300 7.57 6.60 -12.25
C LEU A 300 7.32 6.89 -13.74
N ALA A 301 6.49 7.89 -14.05
CA ALA A 301 6.23 8.30 -15.42
C ALA A 301 7.48 8.87 -16.10
N ALA A 302 8.34 9.59 -15.38
CA ALA A 302 9.63 10.06 -15.90
C ALA A 302 10.59 8.91 -16.21
N ILE A 303 10.64 7.89 -15.33
CA ILE A 303 11.42 6.66 -15.57
C ILE A 303 10.91 5.91 -16.80
N TRP A 304 9.59 5.79 -16.96
CA TRP A 304 9.01 5.18 -18.15
C TRP A 304 9.35 5.95 -19.41
N ALA A 305 9.25 7.28 -19.38
CA ALA A 305 9.64 8.11 -20.51
C ALA A 305 11.12 7.90 -20.90
N ASP A 306 12.03 7.84 -19.93
CA ASP A 306 13.46 7.57 -20.17
C ASP A 306 13.71 6.18 -20.77
N MET A 307 12.98 5.16 -20.30
CA MET A 307 13.01 3.81 -20.85
C MET A 307 12.47 3.74 -22.27
N LEU A 308 11.31 4.37 -22.55
CA LEU A 308 10.73 4.43 -23.88
C LEU A 308 11.69 5.10 -24.86
N CYS A 309 12.30 6.23 -24.47
CA CYS A 309 13.23 6.94 -25.34
C CYS A 309 14.53 6.17 -25.62
N THR A 310 14.88 5.22 -24.77
CA THR A 310 16.13 4.45 -24.89
C THR A 310 15.93 3.12 -25.61
N TYR A 311 14.81 2.44 -25.38
CA TYR A 311 14.58 1.08 -25.87
C TYR A 311 13.52 0.96 -26.97
N CYS A 312 12.58 1.91 -27.09
CA CYS A 312 11.62 1.83 -28.19
C CYS A 312 12.29 2.16 -29.53
N PRO A 313 12.03 1.36 -30.57
CA PRO A 313 12.42 1.73 -31.92
C PRO A 313 11.60 2.93 -32.41
N THR A 314 12.20 3.73 -33.29
CA THR A 314 11.61 4.94 -33.89
C THR A 314 10.31 4.66 -34.67
N ASP A 315 10.08 3.41 -35.07
CA ASP A 315 8.89 2.99 -35.83
C ASP A 315 7.65 2.78 -34.95
N ARG A 316 7.72 3.05 -33.65
CA ARG A 316 6.54 2.97 -32.78
C ARG A 316 5.55 4.09 -33.13
N MET A 317 4.42 3.68 -33.70
CA MET A 317 3.27 4.56 -33.90
C MET A 317 2.56 4.78 -32.57
N LEU A 318 2.44 6.03 -32.15
CA LEU A 318 1.66 6.42 -30.99
C LEU A 318 0.32 6.99 -31.46
N SER A 319 -0.77 6.54 -30.84
CA SER A 319 -2.10 7.11 -31.05
C SER A 319 -2.15 8.52 -30.44
N VAL A 320 -2.21 9.53 -31.28
CA VAL A 320 -2.40 10.93 -30.90
C VAL A 320 -3.87 11.27 -31.08
N MET A 321 -4.52 11.69 -30.01
CA MET A 321 -5.85 12.29 -30.09
C MET A 321 -5.70 13.71 -30.63
N GLU A 322 -6.15 13.95 -31.86
CA GLU A 322 -6.21 15.29 -32.41
C GLU A 322 -7.31 16.11 -31.71
N LYS A 323 -7.19 17.44 -31.78
CA LYS A 323 -8.14 18.39 -31.16
C LYS A 323 -9.59 18.20 -31.63
N ASN A 324 -9.78 17.46 -32.73
CA ASN A 324 -11.06 17.20 -33.37
C ASN A 324 -11.72 15.90 -32.88
N GLY A 325 -11.06 15.14 -32.00
CA GLY A 325 -11.53 13.83 -31.51
C GLY A 325 -11.13 12.64 -32.37
N ASP A 326 -10.47 12.86 -33.51
CA ASP A 326 -9.89 11.80 -34.35
C ASP A 326 -8.56 11.31 -33.78
N VAL A 327 -8.30 10.01 -33.93
CA VAL A 327 -7.06 9.37 -33.49
C VAL A 327 -6.14 9.17 -34.69
N SER A 328 -5.09 9.97 -34.79
CA SER A 328 -4.00 9.75 -35.76
C SER A 328 -2.89 8.92 -35.14
N ALA A 329 -2.15 8.17 -35.97
CA ALA A 329 -1.06 7.32 -35.52
C ALA A 329 0.25 7.85 -36.12
N ASP A 330 1.00 8.59 -35.30
CA ASP A 330 2.24 9.23 -35.74
C ASP A 330 3.46 8.46 -35.20
N ALA A 331 4.47 8.30 -36.06
CA ALA A 331 5.79 7.82 -35.67
C ALA A 331 6.55 8.94 -34.97
N LEU A 332 6.97 8.70 -33.75
CA LEU A 332 7.62 9.73 -32.94
C LEU A 332 9.15 9.55 -32.93
N ASP A 333 9.89 10.62 -33.19
CA ASP A 333 11.35 10.59 -33.06
C ASP A 333 11.77 10.76 -31.60
N TYR A 334 12.10 9.63 -30.97
CA TYR A 334 12.59 9.56 -29.59
C TYR A 334 13.93 10.26 -29.36
N ALA A 335 14.71 10.55 -30.41
CA ALA A 335 15.98 11.27 -30.28
C ALA A 335 15.79 12.73 -29.81
N LEU A 336 14.69 13.36 -30.24
CA LEU A 336 14.32 14.71 -29.80
C LEU A 336 13.89 14.73 -28.33
N LEU A 337 13.16 13.70 -27.90
CA LEU A 337 12.69 13.56 -26.52
C LEU A 337 13.82 13.27 -25.52
N LYS A 338 14.87 12.53 -25.93
CA LYS A 338 16.01 12.20 -25.06
C LYS A 338 16.74 13.45 -24.54
N ASN A 339 16.73 14.53 -25.32
CA ASN A 339 17.32 15.82 -24.97
C ASN A 339 16.34 16.77 -24.28
N ALA A 340 15.03 16.48 -24.33
CA ALA A 340 14.02 17.25 -23.62
C ALA A 340 13.99 16.88 -22.13
N LEU A 341 13.76 17.86 -21.26
CA LEU A 341 13.47 17.62 -19.85
C LEU A 341 12.01 17.17 -19.72
N ILE A 342 11.79 15.85 -19.78
CA ILE A 342 10.46 15.28 -19.55
C ILE A 342 10.21 15.27 -18.04
N ASN A 343 9.22 16.05 -17.61
CA ASN A 343 8.72 16.02 -16.23
C ASN A 343 7.22 15.73 -16.25
N ALA A 344 6.78 14.78 -15.44
CA ALA A 344 5.38 14.42 -15.31
C ALA A 344 4.88 14.89 -13.94
N THR A 345 3.92 15.82 -13.95
CA THR A 345 3.23 16.26 -12.73
C THR A 345 1.88 15.57 -12.64
N VAL A 346 1.67 14.81 -11.56
CA VAL A 346 0.41 14.11 -11.31
C VAL A 346 -0.41 14.92 -10.32
N HIS A 347 -1.67 15.21 -10.71
CA HIS A 347 -2.63 15.85 -9.83
C HIS A 347 -3.75 14.86 -9.52
N ALA A 348 -3.85 14.41 -8.27
CA ALA A 348 -4.98 13.62 -7.81
C ALA A 348 -6.15 14.55 -7.47
N GLY A 349 -7.18 14.58 -8.32
CA GLY A 349 -8.46 15.19 -7.99
C GLY A 349 -9.26 14.31 -7.02
N SER A 350 -9.99 14.91 -6.08
CA SER A 350 -10.98 14.16 -5.29
C SER A 350 -12.18 13.82 -6.18
N ILE A 351 -12.62 12.56 -6.16
CA ILE A 351 -13.83 12.09 -6.84
C ILE A 351 -15.05 12.94 -6.41
N ASP A 352 -15.05 13.49 -5.18
CA ASP A 352 -16.15 14.31 -4.66
C ASP A 352 -16.28 15.67 -5.34
N ARG A 353 -15.19 16.23 -5.89
CA ARG A 353 -15.24 17.51 -6.64
C ARG A 353 -15.73 17.33 -8.08
N TYR A 354 -15.61 16.12 -8.61
CA TYR A 354 -16.07 15.74 -9.96
C TYR A 354 -17.26 14.78 -9.92
N SER A 355 -17.87 14.59 -8.74
CA SER A 355 -19.07 13.78 -8.65
C SER A 355 -20.13 14.41 -9.57
N PRO A 356 -20.94 13.61 -10.27
CA PRO A 356 -21.98 14.16 -11.13
C PRO A 356 -22.91 15.12 -10.36
N ALA A 357 -23.15 14.86 -9.06
CA ALA A 357 -23.97 15.71 -8.20
C ALA A 357 -23.30 17.06 -7.87
N SER A 358 -22.00 17.06 -7.55
CA SER A 358 -21.24 18.29 -7.27
C SER A 358 -21.10 19.15 -8.53
N THR A 359 -20.88 18.49 -9.67
CA THR A 359 -20.80 19.13 -10.99
C THR A 359 -22.14 19.77 -11.35
N VAL A 360 -23.25 19.04 -11.20
CA VAL A 360 -24.61 19.59 -11.40
C VAL A 360 -24.90 20.75 -10.44
N SER A 361 -24.51 20.66 -9.16
CA SER A 361 -24.72 21.75 -8.21
C SER A 361 -23.93 23.01 -8.59
N THR A 362 -22.71 22.85 -9.09
CA THR A 362 -21.87 23.97 -9.56
C THR A 362 -22.42 24.56 -10.85
N LEU A 363 -22.82 23.72 -11.80
CA LEU A 363 -23.46 24.14 -13.05
C LEU A 363 -24.80 24.85 -12.81
N ASN A 364 -25.60 24.38 -11.84
CA ASN A 364 -26.84 25.05 -11.43
C ASN A 364 -26.56 26.46 -10.90
N LYS A 365 -25.57 26.63 -10.02
CA LYS A 365 -25.21 27.96 -9.51
C LYS A 365 -24.75 28.89 -10.63
N LEU A 366 -23.94 28.40 -11.56
CA LEU A 366 -23.48 29.18 -12.71
C LEU A 366 -24.61 29.54 -13.68
N LEU A 367 -25.64 28.68 -13.80
CA LEU A 367 -26.86 28.96 -14.57
C LEU A 367 -27.74 30.00 -13.85
N ASP A 368 -27.92 29.85 -12.54
CA ASP A 368 -28.70 30.76 -11.69
C ASP A 368 -28.07 32.17 -11.63
N ASP A 369 -26.74 32.24 -11.60
CA ASP A 369 -25.96 33.49 -11.65
C ASP A 369 -25.86 34.10 -13.07
N GLY A 370 -26.41 33.41 -14.08
CA GLY A 370 -26.47 33.89 -15.47
C GLY A 370 -25.15 33.81 -16.25
N HIS A 371 -24.15 33.09 -15.74
CA HIS A 371 -22.85 32.90 -16.39
C HIS A 371 -22.84 31.79 -17.46
N LEU A 372 -23.90 30.98 -17.53
CA LEU A 372 -24.07 29.91 -18.52
C LEU A 372 -25.39 30.08 -19.27
N SER A 373 -25.38 29.83 -20.58
CA SER A 373 -26.61 29.63 -21.34
C SER A 373 -27.20 28.24 -21.08
N VAL A 374 -28.50 28.09 -21.32
CA VAL A 374 -29.20 26.80 -21.18
C VAL A 374 -28.61 25.73 -22.12
N ALA A 375 -28.09 26.13 -23.29
CA ALA A 375 -27.43 25.22 -24.22
C ALA A 375 -26.08 24.73 -23.70
N GLU A 376 -25.23 25.63 -23.19
CA GLU A 376 -23.94 25.29 -22.58
C GLU A 376 -24.11 24.45 -21.32
N TYR A 377 -25.15 24.70 -20.52
CA TYR A 377 -25.48 23.89 -19.35
C TYR A 377 -25.76 22.42 -19.74
N VAL A 378 -26.57 22.18 -20.76
CA VAL A 378 -26.90 20.83 -21.24
C VAL A 378 -25.68 20.12 -21.85
N GLU A 379 -24.76 20.88 -22.44
CA GLU A 379 -23.51 20.35 -22.99
C GLU A 379 -22.47 20.00 -21.91
N LEU A 380 -22.43 20.74 -20.81
CA LEU A 380 -21.49 20.50 -19.71
C LEU A 380 -21.98 19.44 -18.71
N LEU A 381 -23.23 18.99 -18.81
CA LEU A 381 -23.77 17.94 -17.94
C LEU A 381 -23.06 16.59 -18.15
N PRO A 382 -22.84 15.79 -17.09
CA PRO A 382 -22.27 14.44 -17.20
C PRO A 382 -23.11 13.51 -18.10
N SER A 383 -22.43 12.66 -18.87
CA SER A 383 -23.06 11.65 -19.75
C SER A 383 -23.95 10.69 -18.95
N GLY A 384 -25.17 10.44 -19.45
CA GLY A 384 -26.14 9.52 -18.83
C GLY A 384 -27.15 10.15 -17.86
N MET A 385 -27.02 11.44 -17.52
CA MET A 385 -28.00 12.15 -16.66
C MET A 385 -29.29 12.56 -17.39
N LEU A 386 -29.24 12.65 -18.73
CA LEU A 386 -30.36 13.04 -19.57
C LEU A 386 -30.61 11.97 -20.63
N THR A 387 -31.83 11.44 -20.65
CA THR A 387 -32.24 10.36 -21.55
C THR A 387 -32.24 10.77 -23.03
N ASN A 388 -32.34 12.07 -23.35
CA ASN A 388 -32.41 12.62 -24.72
C ASN A 388 -31.61 13.92 -24.86
N ARG A 389 -30.34 13.92 -24.45
CA ARG A 389 -29.47 15.11 -24.47
C ARG A 389 -29.35 15.75 -25.86
N GLU A 390 -29.19 14.95 -26.90
CA GLU A 390 -28.97 15.41 -28.28
C GLU A 390 -30.21 16.11 -28.85
N ALA A 391 -31.40 15.51 -28.71
CA ALA A 391 -32.66 16.10 -29.16
C ALA A 391 -33.02 17.40 -28.42
N LEU A 392 -32.53 17.57 -27.19
CA LEU A 392 -32.74 18.78 -26.39
C LEU A 392 -31.78 19.91 -26.82
N LEU A 393 -30.52 19.56 -27.14
CA LEU A 393 -29.56 20.50 -27.72
C LEU A 393 -30.00 21.00 -29.10
N GLU A 394 -30.57 20.14 -29.95
CA GLU A 394 -31.14 20.55 -31.24
C GLU A 394 -32.29 21.56 -31.07
N LYS A 395 -33.25 21.27 -30.19
CA LYS A 395 -34.37 22.20 -29.90
C LYS A 395 -33.93 23.52 -29.29
N LEU A 396 -32.87 23.52 -28.49
CA LEU A 396 -32.29 24.73 -27.90
C LEU A 396 -31.55 25.56 -28.96
N LYS A 397 -30.84 24.91 -29.89
CA LYS A 397 -30.23 25.58 -31.05
C LYS A 397 -31.28 26.18 -31.99
N GLU A 398 -32.38 25.45 -32.26
CA GLU A 398 -33.51 25.97 -33.05
C GLU A 398 -34.19 27.18 -32.39
N LYS A 399 -34.31 27.20 -31.06
CA LYS A 399 -34.86 28.35 -30.33
C LYS A 399 -33.93 29.57 -30.28
N GLY A 400 -32.62 29.36 -30.26
CA GLY A 400 -31.63 30.45 -30.33
C GLY A 400 -31.64 31.15 -31.69
N VAL A 401 -32.01 30.46 -32.77
CA VAL A 401 -32.17 31.06 -34.11
C VAL A 401 -33.50 31.83 -34.22
N ALA A 402 -34.55 31.43 -33.49
CA ALA A 402 -35.87 32.06 -33.54
C ALA A 402 -36.03 33.32 -32.67
N THR A 403 -34.97 33.75 -31.96
CA THR A 403 -35.00 34.95 -31.09
C THR A 403 -34.20 36.14 -31.65
N ASP A 404 -33.59 35.99 -32.82
CA ASP A 404 -32.85 37.04 -33.55
C ASP A 404 -33.62 37.56 -34.81
N GLU A 405 -34.94 37.33 -34.88
CA GLU A 405 -35.89 38.09 -35.73
C GLU A 405 -36.85 38.89 -34.85
#